data_AF-A0A382RRN6-F1
#
_entry.id   AF-A0A382RRN6-F1
#
_cell.length_a   1.000
_cell.length_b   1.000
_cell.length_c   1.000
_cell.angle_alpha   90.00
_cell.angle_beta   90.00
_cell.angle_gamma   90.00
#
_symmetry.space_group_name_H-M   'P 1'
#
loop_
_entity.id
_entity.type
_entity.pdbx_description
1 polymer ?
#
loop_
_entity_poly.entity_id
_entity_poly.type
_entity_poly.pdbx_seq_one_letter_code
_entity_poly.pdbx_strand_id
1 'polypeptide(L)' 'HLPRSTLLMLVSAFAGYDQTMTAYREAIDSEYRFYSYGDAMAIVGRT' A
#
# COMPACT_ATOMS: atom_id res chain seq x y z
N HIS A 1 5.20 2.28 1.67
CA HIS A 1 6.52 2.33 0.97
C HIS A 1 6.61 3.42 -0.10
N LEU A 2 7.79 3.68 -0.65
CA LEU A 2 7.95 4.72 -1.67
C LEU A 2 7.42 4.24 -3.04
N PRO A 3 6.92 5.16 -3.89
CA PRO A 3 6.63 4.85 -5.29
C PRO A 3 7.87 4.21 -5.96
N ARG A 4 7.65 3.19 -6.80
CA ARG A 4 8.70 2.45 -7.52
C ARG A 4 9.70 1.68 -6.62
N SER A 5 9.35 1.38 -5.38
CA SER A 5 10.14 0.49 -4.52
C SER A 5 9.81 -1.00 -4.77
N THR A 6 10.79 -1.87 -4.54
CA THR A 6 10.60 -3.33 -4.60
C THR A 6 9.58 -3.84 -3.58
N LEU A 7 9.47 -3.18 -2.42
CA LEU A 7 8.44 -3.50 -1.42
C LEU A 7 7.03 -3.15 -1.92
N LEU A 8 6.86 -2.05 -2.65
CA LEU A 8 5.57 -1.73 -3.27
C LEU A 8 5.22 -2.75 -4.37
N MET A 9 6.22 -3.23 -5.12
CA MET A 9 6.02 -4.32 -6.09
C MET A 9 5.59 -5.63 -5.39
N LEU A 10 6.25 -6.00 -4.29
CA LEU A 10 5.90 -7.19 -3.50
C LEU A 10 4.45 -7.14 -3.00
N VAL A 11 4.05 -6.01 -2.43
CA VAL A 11 2.67 -5.79 -1.97
C VAL A 11 1.68 -5.86 -3.14
N SER A 12 2.03 -5.28 -4.29
CA SER A 12 1.20 -5.33 -5.50
C SER A 12 1.05 -6.76 -6.04
N ALA A 13 2.08 -7.60 -5.94
CA ALA A 13 2.01 -9.00 -6.32
C ALA A 13 1.11 -9.81 -5.37
N PHE A 14 1.02 -9.42 -4.10
CA PHE A 14 0.19 -10.08 -3.09
C PHE A 14 -1.29 -9.65 -3.18
N ALA A 15 -1.56 -8.35 -3.34
CA ALA A 15 -2.91 -7.78 -3.24
C ALA A 15 -3.49 -7.27 -4.56
N GLY A 16 -2.79 -7.45 -5.67
CA GLY A 16 -3.15 -6.89 -6.96
C GLY A 16 -2.68 -5.43 -7.13
N TYR A 17 -2.19 -5.10 -8.33
CA TYR A 17 -1.63 -3.77 -8.63
C TYR A 17 -2.68 -2.67 -8.51
N ASP A 18 -3.82 -2.80 -9.18
CA ASP A 18 -4.86 -1.77 -9.21
C ASP A 18 -5.46 -1.51 -7.82
N GLN A 19 -5.68 -2.57 -7.05
CA GLN A 19 -6.18 -2.47 -5.68
C GLN A 19 -5.15 -1.78 -4.78
N THR A 20 -3.87 -2.16 -4.88
CA THR A 20 -2.78 -1.53 -4.13
C THR A 20 -2.64 -0.04 -4.45
N MET A 21 -2.69 0.33 -5.73
CA MET A 21 -2.55 1.73 -6.16
C MET A 21 -3.77 2.58 -5.80
N THR A 22 -4.96 1.98 -5.78
CA THR A 22 -6.18 2.65 -5.31
C THR A 22 -6.07 2.97 -3.82
N ALA A 23 -5.72 1.98 -2.99
CA ALA A 23 -5.49 2.18 -1.55
C ALA A 23 -4.37 3.20 -1.27
N TYR A 24 -3.31 3.20 -2.08
CA TYR A 24 -2.24 4.19 -1.97
C TYR A 24 -2.72 5.62 -2.22
N ARG A 25 -3.55 5.82 -3.23
CA ARG A 25 -4.11 7.13 -3.55
C ARG A 25 -4.99 7.62 -2.40
N GLU A 26 -5.86 6.75 -1.89
CA GLU A 26 -6.71 7.07 -0.73
C GLU A 26 -5.89 7.42 0.52
N ALA A 27 -4.80 6.69 0.78
CA ALA A 27 -3.90 6.97 1.90
C ALA A 27 -3.18 8.32 1.75
N ILE A 28 -2.83 8.73 0.53
CA ILE A 28 -2.27 10.07 0.25
C ILE A 28 -3.32 11.16 0.49
N ASP A 29 -4.53 10.98 -0.07
CA ASP A 29 -5.62 11.94 0.07
C ASP A 29 -6.07 12.10 1.54
N SER A 30 -5.89 11.05 2.35
CA SER A 30 -6.17 11.02 3.79
C SER A 30 -4.96 11.35 4.66
N GLU A 31 -3.85 11.84 4.09
CA GLU A 31 -2.63 12.27 4.79
C GLU A 31 -2.00 11.21 5.72
N TYR A 32 -2.06 9.93 5.34
CA TYR A 32 -1.37 8.87 6.08
C TYR A 32 0.15 9.11 6.07
N ARG A 33 0.81 8.73 7.16
CA ARG A 33 2.27 8.79 7.27
C ARG A 33 2.87 7.60 6.56
N PHE A 34 3.78 7.84 5.64
CA PHE A 34 4.50 6.78 4.92
C PHE A 34 5.88 6.53 5.54
N TYR A 35 6.56 5.49 5.03
CA TYR A 35 7.93 5.10 5.38
C TYR A 35 8.05 4.37 6.73
N SER A 36 9.27 4.27 7.26
CA SER A 36 9.64 3.33 8.32
C SER A 36 8.90 3.51 9.65
N TYR A 37 8.45 4.73 9.94
CA TYR A 37 7.73 5.08 11.18
C TYR A 37 6.32 5.59 10.89
N GLY A 38 5.82 5.31 9.69
CA GLY A 38 4.49 5.69 9.26
C GLY A 38 3.40 4.76 9.78
N ASP A 39 2.24 4.88 9.18
CA ASP A 39 1.10 4.03 9.44
C ASP A 39 1.23 2.69 8.70
N ALA A 40 0.33 1.75 9.01
CA ALA A 40 0.37 0.38 8.49
C ALA A 40 -0.85 0.06 7.62
N MET A 41 -0.67 -0.92 6.73
CA MET A 41 -1.74 -1.48 5.91
C MET A 41 -1.89 -2.97 6.22
N ALA A 42 -3.11 -3.38 6.54
CA ALA A 42 -3.46 -4.79 6.71
C ALA A 42 -4.21 -5.28 5.47
N ILE A 43 -3.73 -6.39 4.88
CA ILE A 43 -4.33 -7.00 3.70
C ILE A 43 -4.92 -8.34 4.15
N VAL A 44 -6.24 -8.48 4.07
CA VAL A 44 -6.97 -9.65 4.56
C VAL A 44 -7.76 -10.28 3.42
N GLY A 45 -7.74 -11.61 3.35
CA GLY A 45 -8.58 -12.39 2.44
C GLY A 45 -9.99 -12.58 3.00
N ARG A 46 -10.96 -12.85 2.12
CA ARG A 46 -12.25 -13.39 2.52
C ARG A 46 -12.16 -14.91 2.50
N THR A 47 -12.10 -15.52 3.68
CA THR A 47 -12.46 -16.94 3.90
C THR A 47 -13.97 -17.11 3.95
#